data_AF-A0A2Z2MDN1-F1
#
_entry.id   AF-A0A2Z2MDN1-F1
#
_cell.length_a   1.000
_cell.length_b   1.000
_cell.length_c   1.000
_cell.angle_alpha   90.00
_cell.angle_beta   90.00
_cell.angle_gamma   90.00
#
_symmetry.space_group_name_H-M   'P 1'
#
loop_
_entity.id
_entity.type
_entity.pdbx_description
1 polymer ?
#
loop_
_entity_poly.entity_id
_entity_poly.type
_entity_poly.pdbx_seq_one_letter_code
_entity_poly.pdbx_strand_id
1 'polypeptide(L)'
;MFLERVTRPRYKGLVFKFKDEKPEEVLRVLNEWGFSFHNLSVALSADFDVESLVLPSEKPYIYLLLFKGGEAFLAMGDRGMKRRGWPEPKKYLIKNERGVENLIRKELSPKSIIPPRLIYITFWLLVWVALLIISRGNFFLSTLISLIGLPLSYFESFLHYHIFGYCVT
;
A
#
# COMPACT_ATOMS: atom_id res chain seq x y z
N MET A 1 10.94 2.09 -9.11
CA MET A 1 11.65 1.70 -10.35
C MET A 1 12.13 0.25 -10.40
N PHE A 2 12.99 -0.26 -9.49
CA PHE A 2 13.41 -1.68 -9.54
C PHE A 2 12.28 -2.62 -9.13
N LEU A 3 11.61 -2.34 -8.00
CA LEU A 3 10.45 -3.15 -7.55
C LEU A 3 9.33 -3.16 -8.59
N GLU A 4 8.95 -2.02 -9.17
CA GLU A 4 7.95 -1.92 -10.25
C GLU A 4 8.27 -2.73 -11.52
N ARG A 5 9.57 -3.00 -11.77
CA ARG A 5 10.00 -3.84 -12.88
C ARG A 5 9.93 -5.32 -12.54
N VAL A 6 10.19 -5.67 -11.29
CA VAL A 6 10.21 -7.05 -10.79
C VAL A 6 8.80 -7.54 -10.46
N THR A 7 7.97 -6.67 -9.90
CA THR A 7 6.57 -6.92 -9.61
C THR A 7 5.74 -6.18 -10.65
N ARG A 8 4.98 -6.90 -11.50
CA ARG A 8 4.00 -6.30 -12.39
C ARG A 8 2.72 -6.02 -11.58
N PRO A 9 2.48 -4.79 -11.07
CA PRO A 9 1.27 -4.52 -10.31
C PRO A 9 0.03 -4.61 -11.19
N ARG A 10 -1.04 -5.17 -10.65
CA ARG A 10 -2.37 -5.13 -11.28
C ARG A 10 -2.98 -3.73 -11.15
N TYR A 11 -2.73 -3.06 -10.01
CA TYR A 11 -3.21 -1.70 -9.76
C TYR A 11 -2.11 -0.78 -9.20
N LYS A 12 -2.21 0.52 -9.51
CA LYS A 12 -1.39 1.58 -8.93
C LYS A 12 -2.25 2.40 -7.99
N GLY A 13 -1.93 2.34 -6.70
CA GLY A 13 -2.60 3.10 -5.64
C GLY A 13 -1.98 4.47 -5.46
N LEU A 14 -2.79 5.52 -5.42
CA LEU A 14 -2.39 6.89 -5.16
C LEU A 14 -3.22 7.45 -4.01
N VAL A 15 -2.58 7.74 -2.88
CA VAL A 15 -3.26 8.26 -1.70
C VAL A 15 -2.98 9.74 -1.55
N PHE A 16 -4.02 10.56 -1.67
CA PHE A 16 -3.98 12.00 -1.47
C PHE A 16 -4.53 12.35 -0.09
N LYS A 17 -3.81 13.21 0.64
CA LYS A 17 -4.24 13.72 1.95
C LYS A 17 -4.47 15.22 1.85
N PHE A 18 -5.72 15.62 1.70
CA PHE A 18 -6.13 17.01 1.58
C PHE A 18 -6.32 17.62 2.97
N LYS A 19 -5.64 18.74 3.21
CA LYS A 19 -5.74 19.49 4.48
C LYS A 19 -6.71 20.67 4.38
N ASP A 20 -6.65 21.37 3.26
CA ASP A 20 -7.30 22.67 3.08
C ASP A 20 -8.39 22.66 1.99
N GLU A 21 -8.40 21.62 1.14
CA GLU A 21 -9.35 21.49 0.02
C GLU A 21 -10.68 20.87 0.48
N LYS A 22 -11.79 21.38 -0.06
CA LYS A 22 -13.12 20.85 0.22
C LYS A 22 -13.40 19.59 -0.61
N PRO A 23 -14.02 18.55 -0.03
CA PRO A 23 -14.40 17.33 -0.75
C PRO A 23 -15.19 17.60 -2.03
N GLU A 24 -16.16 18.50 -1.96
CA GLU A 24 -17.06 18.85 -3.08
C GLU A 24 -16.31 19.37 -4.31
N GLU A 25 -15.31 20.24 -4.10
CA GLU A 25 -14.51 20.82 -5.18
C GLU A 25 -13.64 19.76 -5.85
N VAL A 26 -13.06 18.86 -5.05
CA VAL A 26 -12.22 17.76 -5.52
C VAL A 26 -13.06 16.74 -6.31
N LEU A 27 -14.24 16.37 -5.79
CA LEU A 27 -15.16 15.44 -6.43
C LEU A 27 -15.72 15.99 -7.74
N ARG A 28 -16.01 17.30 -7.80
CA ARG A 28 -16.47 17.93 -9.05
C ARG A 28 -15.45 17.77 -10.17
N VAL A 29 -14.19 18.05 -9.87
CA VAL A 29 -13.09 17.94 -10.86
C VAL A 29 -12.84 16.49 -11.25
N LEU A 30 -12.96 15.55 -10.32
CA LEU A 30 -12.87 14.12 -10.62
C LEU A 30 -13.99 13.66 -11.56
N ASN A 31 -15.21 14.15 -11.32
CA ASN A 31 -16.36 13.85 -12.17
C ASN A 31 -16.18 14.43 -13.59
N GLU A 32 -15.72 15.68 -13.69
CA GLU A 32 -15.36 16.32 -14.97
C GLU A 32 -14.30 15.53 -15.75
N TRP A 33 -13.41 14.82 -15.04
CA TRP A 33 -12.36 14.00 -15.64
C TRP A 33 -12.78 12.55 -15.89
N GLY A 34 -14.05 12.20 -15.64
CA GLY A 34 -14.61 10.88 -15.91
C GLY A 34 -14.17 9.78 -14.92
N PHE A 35 -13.74 10.16 -13.72
CA PHE A 35 -13.43 9.21 -12.67
C PHE A 35 -14.71 8.74 -11.97
N SER A 36 -14.80 7.44 -11.74
CA SER A 36 -15.85 6.86 -10.91
C SER A 36 -15.41 6.97 -9.45
N PHE A 37 -16.26 7.48 -8.58
CA PHE A 37 -15.95 7.66 -7.16
C PHE A 37 -17.01 7.03 -6.25
N HIS A 38 -16.54 6.49 -5.12
CA HIS A 38 -17.34 5.85 -4.10
C HIS A 38 -16.99 6.45 -2.73
N ASN A 39 -18.02 6.77 -1.95
CA ASN A 39 -17.83 7.30 -0.60
C ASN A 39 -17.53 6.15 0.36
N LEU A 40 -16.35 6.19 0.99
CA LEU A 40 -15.90 5.20 1.98
C LEU A 40 -16.31 5.58 3.41
N SER A 41 -16.72 6.82 3.63
CA SER A 41 -17.07 7.36 4.97
C SER A 41 -18.27 6.62 5.58
N VAL A 42 -19.17 6.11 4.75
CA VAL A 42 -20.34 5.30 5.17
C VAL A 42 -19.98 3.82 5.37
N ALA A 43 -18.90 3.35 4.75
CA ALA A 43 -18.54 1.93 4.69
C ALA A 43 -17.50 1.49 5.73
N LEU A 44 -17.10 2.38 6.64
CA LEU A 44 -16.21 2.05 7.76
C LEU A 44 -16.88 1.19 8.85
N SER A 45 -18.20 0.98 8.77
CA SER A 45 -19.02 0.29 9.78
C SER A 45 -19.50 -1.11 9.36
N ALA A 46 -19.39 -1.49 8.08
CA ALA A 46 -19.77 -2.81 7.56
C ALA A 46 -18.68 -3.29 6.61
N ASP A 47 -18.31 -4.57 6.65
CA ASP A 47 -17.30 -5.19 5.79
C ASP A 47 -17.34 -4.61 4.36
N PHE A 48 -16.39 -3.71 4.09
CA PHE A 48 -16.33 -3.01 2.82
C PHE A 48 -15.86 -4.00 1.76
N ASP A 49 -16.79 -4.47 0.94
CA ASP A 49 -16.53 -5.43 -0.13
C ASP A 49 -15.85 -4.75 -1.32
N VAL A 50 -14.53 -4.61 -1.21
CA VAL A 50 -13.66 -4.06 -2.26
C VAL A 50 -13.73 -4.86 -3.55
N GLU A 51 -14.01 -6.17 -3.47
CA GLU A 51 -14.12 -7.01 -4.67
C GLU A 51 -15.28 -6.54 -5.55
N SER A 52 -16.43 -6.18 -4.95
CA SER A 52 -17.59 -5.68 -5.69
C SER A 52 -17.37 -4.36 -6.45
N LEU A 53 -16.41 -3.54 -6.03
CA LEU A 53 -16.10 -2.23 -6.62
C LEU A 53 -14.94 -2.27 -7.61
N VAL A 54 -13.93 -3.10 -7.32
CA VAL A 54 -12.70 -3.15 -8.12
C VAL A 54 -12.86 -4.10 -9.31
N LEU A 55 -13.59 -5.21 -9.16
CA LEU A 55 -13.81 -6.18 -10.23
C LEU A 55 -14.49 -5.59 -11.49
N PRO A 56 -15.51 -4.73 -11.39
CA PRO A 56 -16.17 -4.18 -12.58
C PRO A 56 -15.38 -3.06 -13.26
N SER A 57 -14.41 -2.46 -12.56
CA SER A 57 -13.76 -1.24 -13.04
C SER A 57 -12.71 -1.54 -14.12
N GLU A 58 -11.95 -2.63 -13.99
CA GLU A 58 -10.74 -2.96 -14.79
C GLU A 58 -9.70 -1.82 -14.89
N LYS A 59 -9.91 -0.70 -14.18
CA LYS A 59 -9.07 0.50 -14.28
C LYS A 59 -7.77 0.32 -13.49
N PRO A 60 -6.60 0.58 -14.09
CA PRO A 60 -5.31 0.31 -13.46
C PRO A 60 -4.92 1.31 -12.36
N TYR A 61 -5.58 2.47 -12.23
CA TYR A 61 -5.29 3.45 -11.18
C TYR A 61 -6.41 3.56 -10.16
N ILE A 62 -6.01 3.44 -8.89
CA ILE A 62 -6.89 3.54 -7.73
C ILE A 62 -6.44 4.73 -6.89
N TYR A 63 -7.38 5.59 -6.54
CA TYR A 63 -7.16 6.84 -5.84
C TYR A 63 -7.88 6.81 -4.50
N LEU A 64 -7.15 7.01 -3.41
CA LEU A 64 -7.75 7.19 -2.09
C LEU A 64 -7.60 8.66 -1.69
N LEU A 65 -8.72 9.34 -1.52
CA LEU A 65 -8.79 10.76 -1.21
C LEU A 65 -9.22 10.89 0.24
N LEU A 66 -8.35 11.42 1.09
CA LEU A 66 -8.57 11.57 2.52
C LEU A 66 -8.65 13.05 2.88
N PHE A 67 -9.72 13.44 3.56
CA PHE A 67 -9.97 14.83 3.97
C PHE A 67 -9.88 15.01 5.48
N LYS A 68 -9.59 16.24 5.93
CA LYS A 68 -9.43 16.61 7.35
C LYS A 68 -10.68 16.34 8.21
N GLY A 69 -11.85 16.16 7.60
CA GLY A 69 -13.12 15.83 8.27
C GLY A 69 -13.37 14.35 8.54
N GLY A 70 -12.41 13.46 8.23
CA GLY A 70 -12.60 12.01 8.33
C GLY A 70 -13.34 11.40 7.13
N GLU A 71 -13.73 12.23 6.17
CA GLU A 71 -14.30 11.77 4.92
C GLU A 71 -13.22 11.14 4.04
N ALA A 72 -13.58 10.01 3.45
CA ALA A 72 -12.72 9.25 2.56
C ALA A 72 -13.49 8.84 1.31
N PHE A 73 -12.83 8.97 0.16
CA PHE A 73 -13.40 8.61 -1.13
C PHE A 73 -12.41 7.73 -1.90
N LEU A 74 -12.95 6.69 -2.53
CA LEU A 74 -12.23 5.85 -3.48
C LEU A 74 -12.59 6.31 -4.89
N ALA A 75 -11.61 6.70 -5.69
CA ALA A 75 -11.81 6.99 -7.11
C ALA A 75 -11.00 6.02 -7.98
N MET A 76 -11.51 5.68 -9.17
CA MET A 76 -10.87 4.76 -10.11
C MET A 76 -10.77 5.38 -11.49
N GLY A 77 -9.63 5.21 -12.16
CA GLY A 77 -9.36 5.83 -13.45
C GLY A 77 -8.28 5.14 -14.28
N ASP A 78 -8.26 5.45 -15.57
CA ASP A 78 -7.33 4.83 -16.53
C ASP A 78 -5.99 5.55 -16.63
N ARG A 79 -5.91 6.75 -16.04
CA ARG A 79 -4.76 7.64 -16.15
C ARG A 79 -4.34 8.16 -14.79
N GLY A 80 -3.05 8.46 -14.66
CA GLY A 80 -2.45 9.12 -13.51
C GLY A 80 -3.03 10.52 -13.29
N MET A 81 -3.43 10.83 -12.07
CA MET A 81 -3.92 12.16 -11.70
C MET A 81 -2.75 13.05 -11.26
N LYS A 82 -2.60 14.21 -11.90
CA LYS A 82 -1.64 15.23 -11.47
C LYS A 82 -2.22 16.61 -11.73
N ARG A 83 -2.59 17.31 -10.66
CA ARG A 83 -3.07 18.70 -10.71
C ARG A 83 -2.10 19.61 -9.98
N ARG A 84 -1.85 20.79 -10.54
CA ARG A 84 -1.05 21.83 -9.88
C ARG A 84 -1.83 22.35 -8.66
N GLY A 85 -1.20 22.37 -7.50
CA GLY A 85 -1.83 22.80 -6.23
C GLY A 85 -2.28 21.65 -5.33
N TRP A 86 -2.37 20.42 -5.85
CA TRP A 86 -2.71 19.24 -5.04
C TRP A 86 -1.50 18.70 -4.28
N PRO A 87 -1.73 18.08 -3.11
CA PRO A 87 -0.66 17.46 -2.32
C PRO A 87 0.00 16.31 -3.09
N GLU A 88 1.29 16.08 -2.85
CA GLU A 88 1.97 14.93 -3.43
C GLU A 88 1.36 13.62 -2.91
N PRO A 89 0.90 12.72 -3.82
CA PRO A 89 0.30 11.49 -3.40
C PRO A 89 1.35 10.49 -2.93
N LYS A 90 1.01 9.73 -1.88
CA LYS A 90 1.75 8.50 -1.58
C LYS A 90 1.43 7.45 -2.64
N LYS A 91 2.46 6.86 -3.20
CA LYS A 91 2.36 5.89 -4.29
C LYS A 91 2.46 4.47 -3.74
N TYR A 92 1.60 3.61 -4.22
CA TYR A 92 1.51 2.22 -3.82
C TYR A 92 1.43 1.31 -5.06
N LEU A 93 2.14 0.19 -5.00
CA LEU A 93 1.98 -0.90 -5.96
C LEU A 93 1.05 -1.93 -5.35
N ILE A 94 0.04 -2.35 -6.11
CA ILE A 94 -0.98 -3.28 -5.64
C ILE A 94 -1.03 -4.47 -6.58
N LYS A 95 -1.00 -5.67 -6.01
CA LYS A 95 -0.98 -6.94 -6.72
C LYS A 95 -2.38 -7.42 -7.10
N ASN A 96 -3.34 -7.24 -6.22
CA ASN A 96 -4.70 -7.80 -6.31
C ASN A 96 -5.70 -6.98 -5.47
N GLU A 97 -6.96 -7.38 -5.53
CA GLU A 97 -8.11 -6.77 -4.86
C GLU A 97 -7.91 -6.74 -3.33
N ARG A 98 -7.41 -7.85 -2.76
CA ARG A 98 -7.02 -7.93 -1.34
C ARG A 98 -5.97 -6.88 -0.96
N GLY A 99 -5.05 -6.56 -1.87
CA GLY A 99 -4.08 -5.49 -1.67
C GLY A 99 -4.70 -4.09 -1.61
N VAL A 100 -5.78 -3.87 -2.37
CA VAL A 100 -6.58 -2.63 -2.30
C VAL A 100 -7.29 -2.54 -0.94
N GLU A 101 -7.93 -3.63 -0.50
CA GLU A 101 -8.59 -3.70 0.80
C GLU A 101 -7.63 -3.43 1.95
N ASN A 102 -6.46 -4.07 1.93
CA ASN A 102 -5.45 -3.85 2.96
C ASN A 102 -4.86 -2.43 2.92
N LEU A 103 -4.73 -1.81 1.74
CA LEU A 103 -4.32 -0.41 1.60
C LEU A 103 -5.36 0.54 2.23
N ILE A 104 -6.64 0.33 1.93
CA ILE A 104 -7.75 1.13 2.47
C ILE A 104 -7.78 0.99 3.99
N ARG A 105 -7.71 -0.24 4.51
CA ARG A 105 -7.63 -0.51 5.96
C ARG A 105 -6.42 0.18 6.60
N LYS A 106 -5.25 0.17 5.95
CA LYS A 106 -4.04 0.83 6.47
C LYS A 106 -4.21 2.32 6.65
N GLU A 107 -4.76 2.99 5.65
CA GLU A 107 -4.87 4.45 5.65
C GLU A 107 -6.07 4.96 6.45
N LEU A 108 -7.15 4.18 6.57
CA LEU A 108 -8.32 4.53 7.37
C LEU A 108 -8.26 4.07 8.84
N SER A 109 -7.66 2.91 9.12
CA SER A 109 -7.55 2.35 10.47
C SER A 109 -6.14 1.80 10.72
N PRO A 110 -5.17 2.67 11.06
CA PRO A 110 -3.76 2.26 11.24
C PRO A 110 -3.53 1.32 12.43
N LYS A 111 -4.54 1.11 13.30
CA LYS A 111 -4.44 0.21 14.47
C LYS A 111 -4.61 -1.28 14.14
N SER A 112 -5.19 -1.64 13.01
CA SER A 112 -5.60 -3.03 12.73
C SER A 112 -4.57 -3.88 11.98
N ILE A 113 -3.52 -3.26 11.42
CA ILE A 113 -2.52 -3.98 10.64
C ILE A 113 -1.32 -4.26 11.53
N ILE A 114 -0.98 -5.54 11.67
CA ILE A 114 0.29 -5.97 12.29
C ILE A 114 1.39 -5.16 11.61
N PRO A 115 2.14 -4.34 12.36
CA PRO A 115 3.14 -3.48 11.76
C PRO A 115 4.09 -4.39 10.96
N PRO A 116 4.31 -4.10 9.68
CA PRO A 116 5.15 -4.92 8.80
C PRO A 116 6.55 -5.13 9.36
N ARG A 117 7.02 -4.15 10.14
CA ARG A 117 8.23 -4.24 10.97
C ARG A 117 8.22 -5.43 11.93
N LEU A 118 7.07 -5.77 12.53
CA LEU A 118 6.96 -6.88 13.47
C LEU A 118 7.16 -8.22 12.76
N ILE A 119 6.47 -8.44 11.63
CA ILE A 119 6.63 -9.66 10.81
C ILE A 119 8.07 -9.78 10.32
N TYR A 120 8.68 -8.66 9.92
CA TYR A 120 10.07 -8.59 9.52
C TYR A 120 11.04 -8.94 10.67
N ILE A 121 10.83 -8.38 11.87
CA ILE A 121 11.63 -8.69 13.06
C ILE A 121 11.50 -10.19 13.38
N THR A 122 10.29 -10.74 13.35
CA THR A 122 10.07 -12.17 13.62
C THR A 122 10.75 -13.05 12.58
N PHE A 123 10.66 -12.71 11.29
CA PHE A 123 11.34 -13.44 10.21
C PHE A 123 12.86 -13.44 10.39
N TRP A 124 13.46 -12.27 10.64
CA TRP A 124 14.89 -12.17 10.85
C TRP A 124 15.36 -12.85 12.13
N LEU A 125 14.56 -12.81 13.19
CA LEU A 125 14.87 -13.53 14.42
C LEU A 125 14.89 -15.05 14.17
N LEU A 126 13.97 -15.56 13.36
CA LEU A 126 13.95 -16.95 12.90
C LEU A 126 15.19 -17.31 12.06
N VAL A 127 15.57 -16.44 11.11
CA VAL A 127 16.78 -16.60 10.30
C VAL A 127 18.03 -16.60 11.18
N TRP A 128 18.12 -15.68 12.14
CA TRP A 128 19.22 -15.62 13.11
C TRP A 128 19.33 -16.88 13.95
N VAL A 129 18.20 -17.38 14.47
CA VAL A 129 18.17 -18.64 15.23
C VAL A 129 18.61 -19.81 14.37
N ALA A 130 18.12 -19.92 13.13
CA ALA A 130 18.53 -20.95 12.19
C ALA A 130 20.04 -20.89 11.88
N LEU A 131 20.58 -19.69 11.67
CA LEU A 131 22.01 -19.47 11.44
C LEU A 131 22.86 -19.80 12.68
N LEU A 132 22.38 -19.50 13.89
CA LEU A 132 23.07 -19.89 15.13
C LEU A 132 23.12 -21.41 15.30
N ILE A 133 22.03 -22.11 14.96
CA ILE A 133 21.96 -23.57 15.02
C ILE A 133 22.90 -24.21 13.97
N ILE A 134 22.91 -23.69 12.75
CA ILE A 134 23.71 -24.22 11.64
C ILE A 134 25.20 -23.90 11.82
N SER A 135 25.53 -22.73 12.35
CA SER A 135 26.93 -22.28 12.43
C SER A 135 27.76 -23.00 13.49
N ARG A 136 27.16 -23.77 14.41
CA ARG A 136 27.84 -24.61 15.46
C ARG A 136 29.19 -24.05 15.94
N GLY A 137 29.27 -22.74 16.22
CA GLY A 137 30.45 -22.07 16.77
C GLY A 137 31.32 -21.25 15.80
N ASN A 138 31.00 -21.16 14.50
CA ASN A 138 31.80 -20.38 13.55
C ASN A 138 31.26 -18.93 13.40
N PHE A 139 31.61 -18.08 14.38
CA PHE A 139 31.13 -16.70 14.54
C PHE A 139 31.39 -15.79 13.33
N PHE A 140 32.46 -16.03 12.56
CA PHE A 140 32.75 -15.24 11.37
C PHE A 140 31.74 -15.50 10.23
N LEU A 141 31.28 -16.74 10.06
CA LEU A 141 30.35 -17.10 8.99
C LEU A 141 28.96 -16.53 9.26
N SER A 142 28.49 -16.57 10.52
CA SER A 142 27.21 -15.95 10.91
C SER A 142 27.24 -14.43 10.71
N THR A 143 28.34 -13.78 11.11
CA THR A 143 28.49 -12.32 11.00
C THR A 143 28.61 -11.86 9.53
N LEU A 144 29.29 -12.63 8.67
CA LEU A 144 29.42 -12.33 7.24
C LEU A 144 28.07 -12.45 6.51
N ILE A 145 27.25 -13.45 6.86
CA ILE A 145 25.89 -13.61 6.32
C ILE A 145 24.99 -12.45 6.75
N SER A 146 25.13 -11.96 7.98
CA SER A 146 24.41 -10.75 8.45
C SER A 146 24.82 -9.47 7.72
N LEU A 147 26.06 -9.39 7.23
CA LEU A 147 26.59 -8.24 6.46
C LEU A 147 26.24 -8.32 4.97
N ILE A 148 26.23 -9.53 4.38
CA ILE A 148 25.84 -9.79 2.99
C ILE A 148 24.31 -9.74 2.80
N GLY A 149 23.54 -9.84 3.90
CA GLY A 149 22.08 -9.70 3.94
C GLY A 149 21.51 -8.29 3.70
N LEU A 150 22.07 -7.57 2.72
CA LEU A 150 21.43 -6.80 1.63
C LEU A 150 20.05 -6.13 1.86
N PRO A 151 19.78 -5.10 1.06
CA PRO A 151 19.21 -3.84 1.50
C PRO A 151 17.82 -4.00 2.14
N LEU A 152 17.76 -3.79 3.46
CA LEU A 152 16.58 -3.99 4.31
C LEU A 152 15.28 -3.42 3.72
N SER A 153 15.37 -2.24 3.10
CA SER A 153 14.20 -1.53 2.56
C SER A 153 13.55 -2.25 1.37
N TYR A 154 14.32 -2.87 0.47
CA TYR A 154 13.76 -3.52 -0.71
C TYR A 154 13.12 -4.87 -0.36
N PHE A 155 13.71 -5.61 0.57
CA PHE A 155 13.15 -6.88 1.02
C PHE A 155 11.87 -6.68 1.83
N GLU A 156 11.80 -5.64 2.66
CA GLU A 156 10.57 -5.25 3.37
C GLU A 156 9.45 -4.92 2.39
N SER A 157 9.71 -4.12 1.35
CA SER A 157 8.71 -3.81 0.32
C SER A 157 8.31 -5.05 -0.49
N PHE A 158 9.24 -5.96 -0.76
CA PHE A 158 8.97 -7.21 -1.47
C PHE A 158 8.06 -8.15 -0.66
N LEU A 159 8.39 -8.38 0.62
CA LEU A 159 7.57 -9.18 1.53
C LEU A 159 6.18 -8.57 1.69
N HIS A 160 6.09 -7.25 1.86
CA HIS A 160 4.81 -6.55 1.90
C HIS A 160 3.95 -6.82 0.67
N TYR A 161 4.55 -6.67 -0.50
CA TYR A 161 3.85 -6.84 -1.75
C TYR A 161 3.34 -8.28 -1.95
N HIS A 162 4.13 -9.27 -1.51
CA HIS A 162 3.76 -10.68 -1.63
C HIS A 162 2.78 -11.17 -0.55
N ILE A 163 2.93 -10.72 0.69
CA ILE A 163 2.11 -11.13 1.83
C ILE A 163 0.79 -10.36 1.87
N PHE A 164 0.86 -9.03 1.77
CA PHE A 164 -0.30 -8.15 1.94
C PHE A 164 -0.92 -7.70 0.63
N GLY A 165 -0.28 -7.99 -0.50
CA GLY A 165 -0.77 -7.61 -1.83
C GLY A 165 -0.53 -6.14 -2.18
N TYR A 166 0.17 -5.37 -1.35
CA TYR A 166 0.54 -3.98 -1.68
C TYR A 166 1.87 -3.56 -1.02
N CYS A 167 2.57 -2.59 -1.62
CA CYS A 167 3.76 -1.96 -1.02
C CYS A 167 3.86 -0.47 -1.38
N VAL A 168 4.56 0.31 -0.55
CA VAL A 168 4.81 1.73 -0.78
C VAL A 168 6.02 1.87 -1.72
N THR A 169 5.98 2.83 -2.63
CA THR A 169 7.10 3.19 -3.54
C THR A 169 7.61 4.59 -3.31
#